data_AF-A0A382JE38-F1
#
_entry.id   AF-A0A382JE38-F1
#
_cell.length_a   1.000
_cell.length_b   1.000
_cell.length_c   1.000
_cell.angle_alpha   90.00
_cell.angle_beta   90.00
_cell.angle_gamma   90.00
#
_symmetry.space_group_name_H-M   'P 1'
#
loop_
_entity.id
_entity.type
_entity.pdbx_description
1 polymer ?
#
loop_
_entity_poly.entity_id
_entity_poly.type
_entity_poly.pdbx_seq_one_letter_code
_entity_poly.pdbx_strand_id
1 'polypeptide(L)'
;VWSWGFSRIHGPIARPKIGDTELINYGVSLLSGGLDSTTVTTLAGKEIDRLTAVTFAYGQRHSVELVRSGQIAELLGIRHEIIDITFLKEVAWYSALLDPEEFALPQV
;
A
#
# COMPACT_ATOMS: atom_id res chain seq x y z
N VAL A 1 3.73 36.48 -1.30
CA VAL A 1 3.76 35.39 -0.29
C VAL A 1 2.43 34.67 -0.38
N TRP A 2 2.36 33.58 -1.13
CA TRP A 2 1.13 32.80 -1.29
C TRP A 2 1.17 31.63 -0.30
N SER A 3 0.39 31.71 0.76
CA SER A 3 0.15 30.62 1.69
C SER A 3 -0.92 29.71 1.11
N TRP A 4 -0.53 28.61 0.46
CA TRP A 4 -1.44 27.51 0.19
C TRP A 4 -1.75 26.81 1.51
N GLY A 5 -2.86 27.21 2.13
CA GLY A 5 -3.46 26.45 3.21
C GLY A 5 -4.01 25.16 2.64
N PHE A 6 -3.27 24.05 2.80
CA PHE A 6 -3.85 22.70 2.82
C PHE A 6 -4.78 22.61 4.03
N SER A 7 -5.92 23.31 3.98
CA SER A 7 -7.03 23.05 4.87
C SER A 7 -7.55 21.67 4.46
N ARG A 8 -7.40 20.70 5.36
CA ARG A 8 -7.95 19.34 5.33
C ARG A 8 -9.20 19.26 4.43
N ILE A 9 -9.05 18.67 3.25
CA ILE A 9 -10.16 18.36 2.33
C ILE A 9 -11.19 17.41 2.96
N HIS A 10 -10.80 16.70 4.03
CA HIS A 10 -11.68 15.90 4.87
C HIS A 10 -11.34 16.16 6.34
N GLY A 11 -12.37 16.42 7.17
CA GLY A 11 -12.23 16.38 8.63
C GLY A 11 -11.75 14.99 9.09
N PRO A 12 -11.39 14.81 10.38
CA PRO A 12 -11.05 13.47 10.86
C PRO A 12 -12.24 12.55 10.58
N ILE A 13 -11.98 11.34 10.05
CA ILE A 13 -13.04 10.36 9.81
C ILE A 13 -13.78 10.16 11.13
N ALA A 14 -15.07 10.48 11.13
CA ALA A 14 -15.89 10.38 12.34
C ALA A 14 -15.89 8.92 12.80
N ARG A 15 -15.44 8.69 14.04
CA ARG A 15 -15.38 7.35 14.63
C ARG A 15 -16.82 6.88 14.89
N PRO A 16 -17.23 5.71 14.40
CA PRO A 16 -18.53 5.16 14.72
C PRO A 16 -18.61 4.93 16.25
N LYS A 17 -19.76 5.28 16.84
CA LYS A 17 -20.01 5.19 18.27
C LYS A 17 -21.18 4.26 18.56
N ILE A 18 -21.09 3.52 19.65
CA ILE A 18 -22.22 2.80 20.26
C ILE A 18 -22.36 3.34 21.69
N GLY A 19 -23.41 4.12 21.94
CA GLY A 19 -23.50 4.94 23.16
C GLY A 19 -22.31 5.90 23.25
N ASP A 20 -21.64 5.90 24.40
CA ASP A 20 -20.44 6.72 24.66
C ASP A 20 -19.13 6.05 24.20
N THR A 21 -19.19 4.82 23.68
CA THR A 21 -17.99 4.07 23.28
C THR A 21 -17.61 4.35 21.83
N GLU A 22 -16.40 4.83 21.59
CA GLU A 22 -15.80 4.89 20.26
C GLU A 22 -15.34 3.50 19.82
N LEU A 23 -15.76 3.07 18.63
CA LEU A 23 -15.32 1.82 18.05
C LEU A 23 -13.93 1.95 17.45
N ILE A 24 -13.13 0.90 17.63
CA ILE A 24 -11.84 0.74 16.97
C ILE A 24 -12.09 0.44 15.49
N ASN A 25 -11.44 1.17 14.59
CA ASN A 25 -11.47 0.87 13.17
C ASN A 25 -10.26 0.02 12.73
N TYR A 26 -10.50 -0.84 11.76
CA TYR A 26 -9.50 -1.71 11.16
C TYR A 26 -9.34 -1.35 9.69
N GLY A 27 -8.11 -1.39 9.20
CA GLY A 27 -7.82 -1.08 7.81
C GLY A 27 -6.73 -1.98 7.25
N VAL A 28 -6.79 -2.16 5.93
CA VAL A 28 -5.75 -2.82 5.16
C VAL A 28 -5.28 -1.84 4.08
N SER A 29 -3.97 -1.66 3.96
CA SER A 29 -3.37 -0.85 2.91
C SER A 29 -2.47 -1.70 2.03
N LEU A 30 -2.56 -1.52 0.72
CA LEU A 30 -1.66 -2.16 -0.23
C LEU A 30 -0.38 -1.33 -0.33
N LEU A 31 0.75 -1.89 0.12
CA LEU A 31 2.03 -1.19 0.18
C LEU A 31 3.02 -1.84 -0.79
N SER A 32 3.18 -1.28 -1.98
CA SER A 32 4.15 -1.78 -2.96
C SER A 32 5.59 -1.32 -2.71
N GLY A 33 5.81 -0.35 -1.82
CA GLY A 33 7.11 0.31 -1.66
C GLY A 33 7.36 1.46 -2.64
N GLY A 34 6.38 1.77 -3.51
CA GLY A 34 6.35 2.97 -4.35
C GLY A 34 5.84 4.21 -3.61
N LEU A 35 6.03 5.39 -4.21
CA LEU A 35 5.66 6.68 -3.61
C LEU A 35 4.16 6.79 -3.30
N ASP A 36 3.31 6.39 -4.25
CA ASP A 36 1.86 6.57 -4.14
C ASP A 36 1.29 5.72 -3.00
N SER A 37 1.65 4.42 -2.98
CA SER A 37 1.21 3.49 -1.93
C SER A 37 1.76 3.87 -0.55
N THR A 38 2.99 4.40 -0.49
CA THR A 38 3.58 4.94 0.74
C THR A 38 2.80 6.16 1.24
N THR A 39 2.42 7.07 0.35
CA THR A 39 1.68 8.29 0.69
C THR A 39 0.31 7.94 1.27
N VAL A 40 -0.42 7.05 0.61
CA VAL A 40 -1.73 6.58 1.07
C VAL A 40 -1.62 5.85 2.41
N THR A 41 -0.65 4.95 2.56
CA THR A 41 -0.44 4.18 3.80
C THR A 41 -0.06 5.10 4.96
N THR A 42 0.78 6.10 4.72
CA THR A 42 1.16 7.10 5.74
C THR A 42 -0.02 7.94 6.18
N LEU A 43 -0.91 8.31 5.25
CA LEU A 43 -2.15 9.02 5.59
C LEU A 43 -3.09 8.12 6.40
N ALA A 44 -3.31 6.89 5.95
CA ALA A 44 -4.16 5.92 6.63
C ALA A 44 -3.66 5.61 8.06
N GLY A 45 -2.34 5.54 8.27
CA GLY A 45 -1.75 5.33 9.59
C GLY A 45 -2.05 6.44 10.61
N LYS A 46 -2.49 7.61 10.15
CA LYS A 46 -2.94 8.72 11.02
C LYS A 46 -4.43 8.65 11.37
N GLU A 47 -5.20 7.85 10.64
CA GLU A 47 -6.68 7.84 10.71
C GLU A 47 -7.24 6.48 11.18
N ILE A 48 -6.47 5.41 11.02
CA ILE A 48 -6.86 4.03 11.34
C ILE A 48 -6.11 3.53 12.58
N ASP A 49 -6.85 3.00 13.56
CA ASP A 49 -6.32 2.49 14.84
C ASP A 49 -5.51 1.20 14.68
N ARG A 50 -5.97 0.33 13.77
CA ARG A 50 -5.41 -1.01 13.52
C ARG A 50 -5.18 -1.18 12.02
N LEU A 51 -4.15 -0.53 11.50
CA LEU A 51 -3.76 -0.64 10.10
C LEU A 51 -2.80 -1.82 9.89
N THR A 52 -3.07 -2.65 8.88
CA THR A 52 -2.15 -3.66 8.36
C THR A 52 -1.75 -3.30 6.94
N ALA A 53 -0.46 -3.24 6.66
CA ALA A 53 0.07 -3.16 5.30
C ALA A 53 0.19 -4.57 4.69
N VAL A 54 -0.17 -4.70 3.42
CA VAL A 54 0.00 -5.92 2.63
C VAL A 54 0.84 -5.60 1.40
N THR A 55 1.89 -6.38 1.17
CA THR A 55 2.65 -6.34 -0.07
C THR A 55 2.47 -7.66 -0.80
N PHE A 56 2.23 -7.60 -2.10
CA PHE A 56 2.20 -8.79 -2.94
C PHE A 56 3.58 -9.05 -3.55
N ALA A 57 4.07 -10.28 -3.39
CA ALA A 57 5.25 -10.77 -4.09
C ALA A 57 4.80 -11.52 -5.34
N TYR A 58 5.09 -10.97 -6.52
CA TYR A 58 4.66 -11.51 -7.81
C TYR A 58 5.70 -12.47 -8.41
N GLY A 59 6.76 -12.81 -7.67
CA GLY A 59 7.89 -13.60 -8.14
C GLY A 59 8.86 -12.80 -9.03
N GLN A 60 9.01 -11.50 -8.81
CA GLN A 60 10.03 -10.67 -9.49
C GLN A 60 11.44 -11.01 -8.95
N ARG A 61 12.46 -11.04 -9.83
CA ARG A 61 13.86 -11.36 -9.46
C ARG A 61 14.51 -10.32 -8.54
N HIS A 62 14.18 -9.03 -8.71
CA HIS A 62 14.72 -7.94 -7.88
C HIS A 62 13.69 -7.47 -6.87
N SER A 63 13.97 -7.75 -5.59
CA SER A 63 13.07 -7.55 -4.44
C SER A 63 13.20 -6.17 -3.78
N VAL A 64 13.75 -5.16 -4.47
CA VAL A 64 13.96 -3.82 -3.89
C VAL A 64 12.65 -3.22 -3.40
N GLU A 65 11.55 -3.44 -4.11
CA GLU A 65 10.21 -2.99 -3.71
C GLU A 65 9.71 -3.69 -2.44
N LEU A 66 9.93 -5.01 -2.30
CA LEU A 66 9.57 -5.77 -1.10
C LEU A 66 10.38 -5.32 0.12
N VAL A 67 11.68 -5.05 -0.07
CA VAL A 67 12.54 -4.53 1.00
C VAL A 67 12.07 -3.14 1.43
N ARG A 68 11.78 -2.27 0.46
CA ARG A 68 11.28 -0.91 0.73
C ARG A 68 9.95 -0.94 1.45
N SER A 69 9.01 -1.79 1.05
CA SER A 69 7.70 -1.88 1.72
C SER A 69 7.84 -2.31 3.17
N GLY A 70 8.73 -3.27 3.47
CA GLY A 70 9.08 -3.65 4.84
C GLY A 70 9.65 -2.49 5.66
N GLN A 71 10.63 -1.78 5.11
CA GLN A 71 11.23 -0.60 5.77
C GLN A 71 10.20 0.50 6.05
N ILE A 72 9.31 0.77 5.10
CA ILE A 72 8.25 1.78 5.25
C ILE A 72 7.28 1.35 6.35
N ALA A 73 6.84 0.10 6.37
CA ALA A 73 5.91 -0.37 7.39
C ALA A 73 6.54 -0.36 8.80
N GLU A 74 7.82 -0.72 8.90
CA GLU A 74 8.61 -0.60 10.13
C GLU A 74 8.68 0.86 10.62
N LEU A 75 9.02 1.79 9.71
CA LEU A 75 9.05 3.23 10.02
C LEU A 75 7.70 3.77 10.49
N LEU A 76 6.60 3.26 9.94
CA LEU A 76 5.24 3.64 10.33
C LEU A 76 4.74 2.90 11.59
N GLY A 77 5.47 1.89 12.08
CA GLY A 77 5.08 1.09 13.24
C GLY A 77 3.80 0.27 13.03
N ILE A 78 3.51 -0.12 11.78
CA ILE A 78 2.31 -0.88 11.41
C ILE A 78 2.64 -2.34 11.11
N ARG A 79 1.66 -3.23 11.30
CA ARG A 79 1.82 -4.64 10.92
C ARG A 79 1.99 -4.74 9.41
N HIS A 80 2.89 -5.60 8.95
CA HIS A 80 3.16 -5.83 7.53
C HIS A 80 3.14 -7.31 7.20
N GLU A 81 2.46 -7.67 6.12
CA GLU A 81 2.40 -9.03 5.60
C GLU A 81 2.77 -9.05 4.12
N ILE A 82 3.61 -10.02 3.75
CA ILE A 82 3.97 -10.28 2.35
C ILE A 82 3.19 -11.51 1.91
N ILE A 83 2.39 -11.36 0.85
CA ILE A 83 1.61 -12.43 0.26
C ILE A 83 2.27 -12.84 -1.07
N ASP A 84 2.76 -14.06 -1.13
CA ASP A 84 3.24 -14.66 -2.37
C ASP A 84 2.06 -14.99 -3.28
N ILE A 85 2.06 -14.39 -4.48
CA ILE A 85 1.08 -14.64 -5.53
C ILE A 85 1.75 -15.05 -6.84
N THR A 86 2.91 -15.71 -6.76
CA THR A 86 3.67 -16.18 -7.92
C THR A 86 2.87 -17.17 -8.78
N PHE A 87 1.88 -17.86 -8.19
CA PHE A 87 0.92 -18.71 -8.94
C PHE A 87 0.19 -17.95 -10.06
N LEU A 88 0.05 -16.61 -9.97
CA LEU A 88 -0.59 -15.82 -11.02
C LEU A 88 0.15 -15.89 -12.35
N LYS A 89 1.44 -16.23 -12.37
CA LYS A 89 2.19 -16.43 -13.61
C LYS A 89 1.57 -17.51 -14.50
N GLU A 90 0.92 -18.52 -13.91
CA GLU A 90 0.29 -19.61 -14.67
C GLU A 90 -1.00 -19.17 -15.38
N VAL A 91 -1.70 -18.17 -14.83
CA VAL A 91 -3.04 -17.75 -15.31
C VAL A 91 -3.04 -16.39 -16.00
N ALA A 92 -2.09 -15.52 -15.67
CA ALA A 92 -1.99 -14.15 -16.15
C ALA A 92 -0.61 -13.87 -16.76
N TRP A 93 -0.02 -14.86 -17.43
CA TRP A 93 1.28 -14.77 -18.12
C TRP A 93 1.39 -13.54 -19.04
N TYR A 94 0.27 -13.08 -19.60
CA TYR A 94 0.19 -11.89 -20.44
C TYR A 94 0.29 -10.55 -19.67
N SER A 95 0.52 -10.56 -18.36
CA SER A 95 0.67 -9.36 -17.54
C SER A 95 2.13 -8.90 -17.52
N ALA A 96 2.36 -7.63 -17.83
CA ALA A 96 3.68 -6.99 -17.75
C ALA A 96 4.29 -7.00 -16.33
N LEU A 97 3.49 -7.23 -15.29
CA LEU A 97 3.96 -7.37 -13.90
C LEU A 97 4.55 -8.75 -13.60
N LEU A 98 4.19 -9.77 -14.39
CA LEU A 98 4.49 -11.17 -14.15
C LEU A 98 5.63 -11.68 -15.04
N ASP A 99 5.65 -11.25 -16.30
CA ASP A 99 6.69 -11.61 -17.27
C ASP A 99 7.04 -10.46 -18.24
N PRO A 100 7.83 -9.47 -17.82
CA PRO A 100 8.15 -8.31 -18.65
C PRO A 100 9.05 -8.62 -19.84
N GLU A 101 9.74 -9.78 -19.84
CA GLU A 101 10.68 -10.17 -20.91
C GLU A 101 9.98 -10.82 -22.11
N GLU A 102 8.75 -11.34 -21.96
CA GLU A 102 7.98 -11.93 -23.08
C GLU A 102 7.29 -10.89 -23.98
N PHE A 103 7.17 -9.64 -23.51
CA PHE A 103 6.52 -8.59 -24.29
C PHE A 103 7.54 -7.83 -25.14
N ALA A 104 7.46 -8.02 -26.46
CA ALA A 104 8.18 -7.20 -27.41
C ALA A 104 7.80 -5.72 -27.20
N LEU A 105 8.75 -4.92 -26.73
CA LEU A 105 8.57 -3.48 -26.63
C LEU A 105 8.44 -2.90 -28.04
N PRO A 106 7.50 -1.96 -28.28
CA PRO A 106 7.42 -1.28 -29.57
C PRO A 106 8.75 -0.59 -29.87
N GLN A 107 9.30 -0.89 -31.04
CA GLN A 107 10.52 -0.25 -31.54
C GLN A 107 10.16 1.20 -31.88
N VAL A 108 10.87 2.15 -31.26
CA VAL A 108 10.72 3.60 -31.50
C VAL A 108 11.48 4.00 -32.76
#